data_AF-A0A713T1C4-F1
#
_entry.id   AF-A0A713T1C4-F1
#
_cell.length_a   1.000
_cell.length_b   1.000
_cell.length_c   1.000
_cell.angle_alpha   90.00
_cell.angle_beta   90.00
_cell.angle_gamma   90.00
#
_symmetry.space_group_name_H-M   'P 1'
#
loop_
_entity.id
_entity.type
_entity.pdbx_description
1 polymer ?
#
loop_
_entity_poly.entity_id
_entity_poly.type
_entity_poly.pdbx_seq_one_letter_code
_entity_poly.pdbx_strand_id
1 'polypeptide(L)'
;MRLTAKQITWLKVCLHLAGFLPLLWLFWAINHGGLSADPVKDIQHFTGRTALKFLLATLLVSPLARYAKQPLLIRTRRLLGLWCFVWATLHLTSYALLELGIHNLALLGSELISRPYLTLGIISWLVLLALTLTSTQFAQRKLGKRWQTLHNVVYLVAILAPIHYLWSV
;
A
#
# COMPACT_ATOMS: atom_id res chain seq x y z
N MET A 1 6.72 29.91 5.48
CA MET A 1 6.20 29.62 6.83
C MET A 1 6.37 28.13 7.13
N ARG A 2 6.77 27.74 8.34
CA ARG A 2 6.85 26.32 8.73
C ARG A 2 5.47 25.83 9.17
N LEU A 3 5.14 24.59 8.84
CA LEU A 3 3.90 23.94 9.29
C LEU A 3 3.90 23.84 10.81
N THR A 4 2.73 24.08 11.42
CA THR A 4 2.51 23.92 12.85
C THR A 4 2.04 22.51 13.19
N ALA A 5 2.13 22.11 14.46
CA ALA A 5 1.61 20.82 14.91
C ALA A 5 0.10 20.66 14.61
N LYS A 6 -0.69 21.74 14.78
CA LYS A 6 -2.13 21.76 14.46
C LYS A 6 -2.39 21.47 12.98
N GLN A 7 -1.62 22.11 12.08
CA GLN A 7 -1.73 21.86 10.63
C GLN A 7 -1.35 20.42 10.26
N ILE A 8 -0.37 19.83 10.93
CA ILE A 8 0.00 18.42 10.71
C ILE A 8 -1.09 17.47 11.19
N THR A 9 -1.75 17.77 12.31
CA THR A 9 -2.90 16.97 12.77
C THR A 9 -4.04 17.01 11.74
N TRP A 10 -4.39 18.19 11.24
CA TRP A 10 -5.38 18.32 10.17
C TRP A 10 -4.97 17.58 8.89
N LEU A 11 -3.69 17.68 8.50
CA LEU A 11 -3.16 16.93 7.36
C LEU A 11 -3.33 15.42 7.56
N LYS A 12 -3.06 14.89 8.76
CA LYS A 12 -3.28 13.47 9.06
C LYS A 12 -4.75 13.07 8.93
N VAL A 13 -5.67 13.91 9.39
CA VAL A 13 -7.12 13.68 9.20
C VAL A 13 -7.46 13.61 7.72
N CYS A 14 -6.99 14.56 6.91
CA CYS A 14 -7.19 14.53 5.45
C CYS A 14 -6.60 13.28 4.81
N LEU A 15 -5.42 12.82 5.25
CA LEU A 15 -4.81 11.60 4.73
C LEU A 15 -5.55 10.32 5.14
N HIS A 16 -6.15 10.28 6.34
CA HIS A 16 -7.05 9.19 6.72
C HIS A 16 -8.31 9.17 5.84
N LEU A 17 -8.92 10.33 5.59
CA LEU A 17 -10.04 10.44 4.68
C LEU A 17 -9.66 10.02 3.26
N ALA A 18 -8.49 10.44 2.76
CA ALA A 18 -7.98 10.03 1.46
C ALA A 18 -7.74 8.52 1.36
N GLY A 19 -7.41 7.86 2.48
CA GLY A 19 -7.28 6.40 2.55
C GLY A 19 -8.62 5.68 2.59
N PHE A 20 -9.64 6.27 3.22
CA PHE A 20 -10.94 5.65 3.46
C PHE A 20 -11.98 5.93 2.38
N LEU A 21 -12.04 7.15 1.84
CA LEU A 21 -13.02 7.55 0.82
C LEU A 21 -12.99 6.67 -0.44
N PRO A 22 -11.82 6.25 -0.99
CA PRO A 22 -11.81 5.35 -2.14
C PRO A 22 -12.44 3.99 -1.84
N LEU A 23 -12.42 3.54 -0.58
CA LEU A 23 -13.08 2.31 -0.17
C LEU A 23 -14.61 2.48 -0.19
N LEU A 24 -15.12 3.59 0.34
CA LEU A 24 -16.55 3.91 0.26
C LEU A 24 -17.03 4.04 -1.18
N TRP A 25 -16.24 4.69 -2.04
CA TRP A 25 -16.54 4.78 -3.46
C TRP A 25 -16.59 3.41 -4.13
N LEU A 26 -15.65 2.51 -3.80
CA LEU A 26 -15.63 1.15 -4.34
C LEU A 26 -16.90 0.38 -3.97
N PHE A 27 -17.32 0.42 -2.71
CA PHE A 27 -18.58 -0.19 -2.27
C PHE A 27 -19.79 0.40 -2.97
N TRP A 28 -19.84 1.73 -3.13
CA TRP A 28 -20.92 2.39 -3.85
C TRP A 28 -20.96 1.95 -5.32
N ALA A 29 -19.80 1.91 -6.00
CA ALA A 29 -19.68 1.51 -7.40
C ALA A 29 -20.10 0.04 -7.63
N ILE A 30 -19.73 -0.88 -6.73
CA ILE A 30 -20.17 -2.28 -6.78
C ILE A 30 -21.70 -2.38 -6.72
N ASN A 31 -22.34 -1.65 -5.80
CA ASN A 31 -23.78 -1.74 -5.57
C ASN A 31 -24.64 -1.07 -6.66
N HIS A 32 -24.07 -0.15 -7.44
CA HIS A 32 -24.79 0.62 -8.46
C HIS A 32 -24.43 0.20 -9.89
N GLY A 33 -23.72 -0.92 -10.06
CA GLY A 33 -23.28 -1.38 -11.40
C GLY A 33 -22.30 -0.42 -12.07
N GLY A 34 -21.51 0.33 -11.28
CA GLY A 34 -20.51 1.28 -11.77
C GLY A 34 -19.18 0.66 -12.20
N LEU A 35 -19.10 -0.67 -12.24
CA LEU A 35 -17.96 -1.44 -12.74
C LEU A 35 -18.21 -1.91 -14.19
N SER A 36 -17.15 -2.29 -14.88
CA SER A 36 -17.20 -2.84 -16.24
C SER A 36 -17.78 -4.26 -16.28
N ALA A 37 -17.75 -4.87 -17.46
CA ALA A 37 -18.19 -6.25 -17.66
C ALA A 37 -17.40 -7.28 -16.83
N ASP A 38 -16.16 -6.94 -16.42
CA ASP A 38 -15.35 -7.75 -15.51
C ASP A 38 -15.13 -6.99 -14.18
N PRO A 39 -16.09 -7.09 -13.24
CA PRO A 39 -16.01 -6.36 -11.97
C PRO A 39 -14.85 -6.85 -11.09
N VAL A 40 -14.42 -8.10 -11.23
CA VAL A 40 -13.31 -8.66 -10.45
C VAL A 40 -12.00 -8.00 -10.85
N LYS A 41 -11.73 -7.91 -12.15
CA LYS A 41 -10.54 -7.22 -12.67
C LYS A 41 -10.54 -5.73 -12.32
N ASP A 42 -11.69 -5.05 -12.36
CA ASP A 42 -11.79 -3.65 -11.96
C ASP A 42 -11.48 -3.40 -10.49
N ILE A 43 -12.02 -4.24 -9.59
CA ILE A 43 -11.74 -4.18 -8.16
C ILE A 43 -10.23 -4.36 -7.93
N GLN A 44 -9.64 -5.39 -8.53
CA GLN A 44 -8.21 -5.69 -8.37
C GLN A 44 -7.32 -4.53 -8.88
N HIS A 45 -7.61 -3.99 -10.06
CA HIS A 45 -6.86 -2.85 -10.59
C HIS A 45 -7.08 -1.58 -9.78
N PHE A 46 -8.28 -1.34 -9.24
CA PHE A 46 -8.54 -0.19 -8.39
C PHE A 46 -7.79 -0.27 -7.06
N THR A 47 -7.84 -1.40 -6.36
CA THR A 47 -7.13 -1.61 -5.10
C THR A 47 -5.61 -1.54 -5.30
N GLY A 48 -5.09 -2.16 -6.37
CA GLY A 48 -3.66 -2.17 -6.71
C GLY A 48 -3.13 -0.77 -7.05
N ARG A 49 -3.84 -0.01 -7.91
CA ARG A 49 -3.48 1.38 -8.22
C ARG A 49 -3.53 2.28 -6.99
N THR A 50 -4.49 2.06 -6.09
CA THR A 50 -4.60 2.84 -4.85
C THR A 50 -3.43 2.54 -3.91
N ALA A 51 -3.04 1.27 -3.76
CA ALA A 51 -1.84 0.88 -3.01
C ALA A 51 -0.57 1.55 -3.57
N LEU A 52 -0.39 1.55 -4.90
CA LEU A 52 0.75 2.22 -5.55
C LEU A 52 0.77 3.73 -5.29
N LYS A 53 -0.37 4.41 -5.35
CA LYS A 53 -0.46 5.85 -5.01
C LYS A 53 0.02 6.11 -3.57
N PHE A 54 -0.39 5.27 -2.61
CA PHE A 54 0.06 5.40 -1.22
C PHE A 54 1.54 5.07 -1.04
N LEU A 55 2.08 4.09 -1.78
CA LEU A 55 3.52 3.78 -1.79
C LEU A 55 4.32 4.99 -2.25
N LEU A 56 3.97 5.57 -3.40
CA LEU A 56 4.62 6.75 -3.95
C LEU A 56 4.49 7.95 -3.01
N ALA A 57 3.29 8.19 -2.46
CA ALA A 57 3.08 9.25 -1.48
C ALA A 57 3.98 9.08 -0.25
N THR A 58 4.14 7.85 0.25
CA THR A 58 5.03 7.53 1.38
C THR A 58 6.49 7.86 1.07
N LEU A 59 6.97 7.50 -0.12
CA LEU A 59 8.33 7.77 -0.57
C LEU A 59 8.59 9.26 -0.77
N LEU A 60 7.58 10.01 -1.23
CA LEU A 60 7.66 11.46 -1.46
C LEU A 60 7.72 12.29 -0.18
N VAL A 61 7.24 11.78 0.98
CA VAL A 61 7.27 12.56 2.23
C VAL A 61 8.69 13.02 2.59
N SER A 62 9.69 12.16 2.43
CA SER A 62 11.07 12.49 2.79
C SER A 62 11.71 13.57 1.91
N PRO A 63 11.70 13.49 0.57
CA PRO A 63 12.19 14.58 -0.27
C PRO A 63 11.37 15.85 -0.07
N LEU A 64 10.03 15.77 0.05
CA LEU A 64 9.20 16.96 0.30
C LEU A 64 9.55 17.64 1.63
N ALA A 65 9.71 16.87 2.72
CA ALA A 65 10.12 17.42 4.01
C ALA A 65 11.48 18.13 3.93
N ARG A 66 12.42 17.58 3.14
CA ARG A 66 13.77 18.13 2.95
C ARG A 66 13.76 19.39 2.09
N TYR A 67 13.24 19.31 0.86
CA TYR A 67 13.28 20.40 -0.12
C TYR A 67 12.34 21.56 0.24
N ALA A 68 11.17 21.27 0.80
CA ALA A 68 10.25 22.30 1.28
C ALA A 68 10.66 22.90 2.64
N LYS A 69 11.73 22.38 3.27
CA LYS A 69 12.19 22.76 4.62
C LYS A 69 11.09 22.60 5.69
N GLN A 70 10.30 21.53 5.58
CA GLN A 70 9.16 21.20 6.45
C GLN A 70 9.41 19.87 7.21
N PRO A 71 10.26 19.84 8.24
CA PRO A 71 10.64 18.60 8.93
C PRO A 71 9.45 17.88 9.58
N LEU A 72 8.40 18.62 9.97
CA LEU A 72 7.22 18.03 10.60
C LEU A 72 6.39 17.14 9.65
N LEU A 73 6.56 17.27 8.32
CA LEU A 73 5.93 16.38 7.34
C LEU A 73 6.35 14.92 7.54
N ILE A 74 7.56 14.65 8.06
CA ILE A 74 8.02 13.26 8.27
C ILE A 74 7.08 12.45 9.18
N ARG A 75 6.29 13.14 10.03
CA ARG A 75 5.30 12.53 10.92
C ARG A 75 4.09 11.92 10.20
N THR A 76 3.89 12.21 8.91
CA THR A 76 2.83 11.60 8.09
C THR A 76 3.31 10.36 7.33
N ARG A 77 4.63 10.12 7.23
CA ARG A 77 5.19 8.99 6.47
C ARG A 77 4.66 7.64 6.94
N ARG A 78 4.63 7.39 8.26
CA ARG A 78 4.09 6.13 8.83
C ARG A 78 2.62 5.94 8.46
N LEU A 79 1.82 7.00 8.52
CA LEU A 79 0.39 6.94 8.21
C LEU A 79 0.15 6.49 6.76
N LEU A 80 0.85 7.10 5.81
CA LEU A 80 0.75 6.74 4.40
C LEU A 80 1.22 5.30 4.14
N GLY A 81 2.30 4.87 4.81
CA GLY A 81 2.80 3.50 4.71
C GLY A 81 1.81 2.46 5.23
N LEU A 82 1.08 2.76 6.30
CA LEU A 82 0.03 1.88 6.81
C LEU A 82 -1.15 1.79 5.82
N TRP A 83 -1.59 2.90 5.24
CA TRP A 83 -2.62 2.88 4.20
C TRP A 83 -2.16 2.14 2.94
N CYS A 84 -0.90 2.28 2.54
CA CYS A 84 -0.30 1.48 1.47
C CYS A 84 -0.47 -0.02 1.74
N PHE A 85 -0.16 -0.47 2.96
CA PHE A 85 -0.28 -1.88 3.33
C PHE A 85 -1.74 -2.34 3.43
N VAL A 86 -2.65 -1.51 3.94
CA VAL A 86 -4.10 -1.81 3.95
C VAL A 86 -4.60 -2.03 2.53
N TRP A 87 -4.31 -1.11 1.61
CA TRP A 87 -4.72 -1.23 0.21
C TRP A 87 -4.04 -2.40 -0.51
N ALA A 88 -2.77 -2.69 -0.22
CA ALA A 88 -2.08 -3.87 -0.75
C ALA A 88 -2.71 -5.18 -0.24
N THR A 89 -3.17 -5.20 1.01
CA THR A 89 -3.88 -6.35 1.58
C THR A 89 -5.28 -6.50 1.00
N LEU A 90 -5.99 -5.40 0.76
CA LEU A 90 -7.26 -5.41 0.03
C LEU A 90 -7.06 -5.94 -1.40
N HIS A 91 -5.97 -5.56 -2.07
CA HIS A 91 -5.64 -6.09 -3.39
C HIS A 91 -5.38 -7.60 -3.36
N LEU A 92 -4.51 -8.08 -2.47
CA LEU A 92 -4.23 -9.51 -2.32
C LEU A 92 -5.49 -10.32 -1.97
N THR A 93 -6.29 -9.82 -1.02
CA THR A 93 -7.54 -10.48 -0.61
C THR A 93 -8.59 -10.46 -1.72
N SER A 94 -8.67 -9.40 -2.52
CA SER A 94 -9.56 -9.36 -3.69
C SER A 94 -9.18 -10.43 -4.72
N TYR A 95 -7.90 -10.63 -5.00
CA TYR A 95 -7.43 -11.72 -5.86
C TYR A 95 -7.74 -13.09 -5.24
N ALA A 96 -7.37 -13.31 -3.97
CA ALA A 96 -7.58 -14.59 -3.30
C ALA A 96 -9.06 -14.99 -3.19
N LEU A 97 -9.96 -14.04 -2.94
CA LEU A 97 -11.38 -14.33 -2.70
C LEU A 97 -12.25 -14.24 -3.95
N LEU A 98 -11.95 -13.31 -4.86
CA LEU A 98 -12.77 -13.06 -6.05
C LEU A 98 -12.25 -13.80 -7.29
N GLU A 99 -10.93 -13.93 -7.46
CA GLU A 99 -10.34 -14.65 -8.61
C GLU A 99 -10.28 -16.16 -8.35
N LEU A 100 -9.60 -16.55 -7.26
CA LEU A 100 -9.45 -17.97 -6.91
C LEU A 100 -10.76 -18.52 -6.32
N GLY A 101 -11.38 -17.75 -5.42
CA GLY A 101 -12.51 -18.21 -4.63
C GLY A 101 -12.06 -18.98 -3.37
N ILE A 102 -12.92 -18.96 -2.34
CA ILE A 102 -12.63 -19.50 -1.01
C ILE A 102 -12.22 -20.99 -1.06
N HIS A 103 -12.80 -21.76 -1.98
CA HIS A 103 -12.54 -23.20 -2.12
C HIS A 103 -11.20 -23.52 -2.80
N ASN A 104 -10.62 -22.57 -3.54
CA ASN A 104 -9.42 -22.79 -4.34
C ASN A 104 -8.19 -22.07 -3.78
N LEU A 105 -8.26 -21.55 -2.54
CA LEU A 105 -7.14 -20.86 -1.90
C LEU A 105 -5.85 -21.70 -1.85
N ALA A 106 -5.97 -23.03 -1.83
CA ALA A 106 -4.82 -23.93 -1.90
C ALA A 106 -4.04 -23.84 -3.23
N LEU A 107 -4.69 -23.40 -4.32
CA LEU A 107 -4.06 -23.21 -5.63
C LEU A 107 -3.22 -21.93 -5.72
N LEU A 108 -3.29 -21.05 -4.72
CA LEU A 108 -2.55 -19.79 -4.71
C LEU A 108 -1.03 -20.04 -4.83
N GLY A 109 -0.52 -21.11 -4.22
CA GLY A 109 0.89 -21.50 -4.32
C GLY A 109 1.30 -21.93 -5.73
N SER A 110 0.46 -22.73 -6.41
CA SER A 110 0.74 -23.17 -7.79
C SER A 110 0.63 -22.03 -8.80
N GLU A 111 -0.37 -21.16 -8.65
CA GLU A 111 -0.53 -19.96 -9.49
C GLU A 111 0.67 -19.02 -9.37
N LEU A 112 1.25 -18.90 -8.18
CA LEU A 112 2.45 -18.09 -7.95
C LEU A 112 3.64 -18.52 -8.81
N ILE A 113 3.83 -19.84 -8.96
CA ILE A 113 4.92 -20.43 -9.74
C ILE A 113 4.62 -20.27 -11.24
N SER A 114 3.37 -20.51 -11.65
CA SER A 114 2.95 -20.41 -13.04
C SER A 114 2.95 -18.97 -13.57
N ARG A 115 2.76 -17.98 -12.69
CA ARG A 115 2.63 -16.57 -13.07
C ARG A 115 3.68 -15.69 -12.38
N PRO A 116 4.79 -15.34 -13.07
CA PRO A 116 5.88 -14.56 -12.48
C PRO A 116 5.44 -13.24 -11.86
N TYR A 117 4.44 -12.57 -12.45
CA TYR A 117 3.93 -11.30 -11.90
C TYR A 117 3.28 -11.48 -10.52
N LEU A 118 2.58 -12.60 -10.24
CA LEU A 118 2.00 -12.86 -8.92
C LEU A 118 3.08 -13.04 -7.85
N THR A 119 4.20 -13.68 -8.20
CA THR A 119 5.36 -13.80 -7.32
C THR A 119 5.90 -12.42 -6.93
N LEU A 120 6.03 -11.48 -7.88
CA LEU A 120 6.44 -10.10 -7.59
C LEU A 120 5.47 -9.40 -6.63
N GLY A 121 4.17 -9.66 -6.79
CA GLY A 121 3.11 -9.14 -5.91
C GLY A 121 3.24 -9.65 -4.48
N ILE A 122 3.38 -10.96 -4.27
CA ILE A 122 3.55 -11.56 -2.94
C ILE A 122 4.85 -11.13 -2.27
N ILE A 123 5.97 -11.09 -3.00
CA ILE A 123 7.24 -10.60 -2.46
C ILE A 123 7.08 -9.16 -1.96
N SER A 124 6.46 -8.30 -2.77
CA SER A 124 6.17 -6.90 -2.40
C SER A 124 5.30 -6.82 -1.16
N TRP A 125 4.24 -7.64 -1.08
CA TRP A 125 3.34 -7.68 0.06
C TRP A 125 4.03 -8.16 1.35
N LEU A 126 4.86 -9.21 1.28
CA LEU A 126 5.62 -9.73 2.42
C LEU A 126 6.61 -8.69 2.97
N VAL A 127 7.29 -7.97 2.09
CA VAL A 127 8.15 -6.85 2.51
C VAL A 127 7.30 -5.79 3.20
N LEU A 128 6.19 -5.34 2.61
CA LEU A 128 5.31 -4.34 3.22
C LEU A 128 4.74 -4.79 4.58
N LEU A 129 4.43 -6.08 4.73
CA LEU A 129 4.02 -6.66 6.00
C LEU A 129 5.12 -6.51 7.05
N ALA A 130 6.36 -6.90 6.72
CA ALA A 130 7.50 -6.76 7.63
C ALA A 130 7.75 -5.29 8.02
N LEU A 131 7.65 -4.36 7.06
CA LEU A 131 7.78 -2.92 7.33
C LEU A 131 6.66 -2.40 8.25
N THR A 132 5.43 -2.90 8.06
CA THR A 132 4.26 -2.51 8.84
C THR A 132 4.37 -2.99 10.28
N LEU A 133 4.71 -4.26 10.49
CA LEU A 133 4.90 -4.86 11.83
C LEU A 133 6.04 -4.17 12.60
N THR A 134 7.10 -3.75 11.90
CA THR A 134 8.24 -3.04 12.48
C THR A 134 8.06 -1.52 12.55
N SER A 135 6.87 -0.99 12.24
CA SER A 135 6.58 0.45 12.28
C SER A 135 6.27 1.00 13.67
N THR A 136 6.19 0.14 14.70
CA THR A 136 5.89 0.54 16.08
C THR A 136 7.11 1.15 16.77
N GLN A 137 6.87 2.04 17.75
CA GLN A 137 7.96 2.64 18.53
C GLN A 137 8.78 1.58 19.28
N PHE A 138 8.11 0.51 19.75
CA PHE A 138 8.76 -0.62 20.38
C PHE A 138 9.76 -1.32 19.44
N ALA A 139 9.32 -1.68 18.22
CA ALA A 139 10.19 -2.32 17.24
C ALA A 139 11.36 -1.42 16.81
N GLN A 140 11.10 -0.12 16.63
CA GLN A 140 12.14 0.86 16.28
C GLN A 140 13.22 0.96 17.37
N ARG A 141 12.82 1.00 18.65
CA ARG A 141 13.76 1.02 19.78
C ARG A 141 14.53 -0.31 19.91
N LYS A 142 13.85 -1.45 19.74
CA LYS A 142 14.45 -2.79 19.87
C LYS A 142 15.46 -3.10 18.75
N LEU A 143 15.19 -2.70 17.52
CA LEU A 143 16.05 -2.98 16.35
C LEU A 143 17.19 -1.97 16.18
N GLY A 144 17.06 -0.76 16.72
CA GLY A 144 18.10 0.28 16.65
C GLY A 144 18.52 0.57 15.20
N LYS A 145 19.82 0.49 14.91
CA LYS A 145 20.38 0.76 13.57
C LYS A 145 19.84 -0.16 12.48
N ARG A 146 19.51 -1.42 12.81
CA ARG A 146 18.98 -2.41 11.85
C ARG A 146 17.60 -2.05 11.34
N TRP A 147 16.84 -1.25 12.10
CA TRP A 147 15.51 -0.77 11.69
C TRP A 147 15.56 0.01 10.37
N GLN A 148 16.54 0.90 10.23
CA GLN A 148 16.67 1.70 9.01
C GLN A 148 17.06 0.82 7.81
N THR A 149 17.95 -0.15 7.99
CA THR A 149 18.32 -1.10 6.94
C THR A 149 17.09 -1.89 6.46
N LEU A 150 16.27 -2.37 7.39
CA LEU A 150 15.03 -3.07 7.05
C LEU A 150 14.03 -2.15 6.34
N HIS A 151 13.87 -0.91 6.81
CA HIS A 151 12.95 0.07 6.19
C HIS A 151 13.43 0.58 4.84
N ASN A 152 14.72 0.49 4.52
CA ASN A 152 15.26 0.80 3.19
C ASN A 152 14.84 -0.24 2.14
N VAL A 153 14.41 -1.44 2.52
CA VAL A 153 13.89 -2.45 1.59
C VAL A 153 12.60 -1.97 0.91
N VAL A 154 11.96 -0.90 1.41
CA VAL A 154 10.85 -0.23 0.69
C VAL A 154 11.23 0.22 -0.73
N TYR A 155 12.50 0.54 -0.99
CA TYR A 155 12.95 0.91 -2.34
C TYR A 155 12.94 -0.27 -3.31
N LEU A 156 13.12 -1.50 -2.82
CA LEU A 156 12.90 -2.69 -3.63
C LEU A 156 11.43 -2.79 -4.04
N VAL A 157 10.50 -2.59 -3.10
CA VAL A 157 9.05 -2.57 -3.38
C VAL A 157 8.68 -1.48 -4.38
N ALA A 158 9.34 -0.32 -4.31
CA ALA A 158 9.15 0.78 -5.26
C ALA A 158 9.47 0.40 -6.72
N ILE A 159 10.29 -0.63 -6.94
CA ILE A 159 10.62 -1.17 -8.26
C ILE A 159 9.71 -2.37 -8.59
N LEU A 160 9.56 -3.30 -7.66
CA LEU A 160 8.79 -4.53 -7.89
C LEU A 160 7.29 -4.26 -8.12
N ALA A 161 6.69 -3.33 -7.36
CA ALA A 161 5.25 -3.09 -7.44
C ALA A 161 4.81 -2.50 -8.80
N PRO A 162 5.54 -1.52 -9.41
CA PRO A 162 5.26 -1.10 -10.78
C PRO A 162 5.47 -2.19 -11.82
N ILE A 163 6.50 -3.03 -11.70
CA ILE A 163 6.74 -4.14 -12.65
C ILE A 163 5.59 -5.15 -12.56
N HIS A 164 5.18 -5.52 -11.34
CA HIS A 164 4.00 -6.35 -11.10
C HIS A 164 2.75 -5.75 -11.76
N TYR A 165 2.54 -4.44 -11.62
CA TYR A 165 1.41 -3.76 -12.24
C TYR A 165 1.49 -3.80 -13.78
N LEU A 166 2.64 -3.46 -14.38
CA LEU A 166 2.81 -3.45 -15.83
C LEU A 166 2.65 -4.82 -16.48
N TRP A 167 3.03 -5.89 -15.80
CA TRP A 167 2.87 -7.27 -16.29
C TRP A 167 1.48 -7.86 -16.06
N SER A 168 0.66 -7.22 -15.24
CA SER A 168 -0.71 -7.67 -14.94
C SER A 168 -1.80 -6.98 -15.77
N VAL A 169 -1.42 -6.03 -16.63
CA VAL A 169 -2.36 -5.30 -17.52
C VAL A 169 -2.79 -6.16 -18.68
#